data_AF-A0A9D7F0A6-F1
#
_entry.id   AF-A0A9D7F0A6-F1
#
_cell.length_a   1.000
_cell.length_b   1.000
_cell.length_c   1.000
_cell.angle_alpha   90.00
_cell.angle_beta   90.00
_cell.angle_gamma   90.00
#
_symmetry.space_group_name_H-M   'P 1'
#
loop_
_entity.id
_entity.type
_entity.pdbx_description
1 polymer ?
#
loop_
_entity_poly.entity_id
_entity_poly.type
_entity_poly.pdbx_seq_one_letter_code
_entity_poly.pdbx_strand_id
1 'polypeptide(L)' 'MKDAIDVAVNKIEELGIGIRKVNYKMRDAAFSRQRYWGEPFPIKWIDGIAHPLDESELPLTLPHVDKYGPG' A
#
# COMPACT_ATOMS: atom_id res chain seq x y z
N MET A 1 25.68 -24.70 -11.78
CA MET A 1 24.56 -23.86 -12.28
C MET A 1 24.37 -22.59 -11.44
N LYS A 2 24.51 -22.64 -10.10
CA LYS A 2 24.54 -21.44 -9.24
C LYS A 2 25.59 -20.41 -9.67
N ASP A 3 26.81 -20.86 -9.98
CA ASP A 3 27.92 -19.95 -10.32
C ASP A 3 27.70 -19.17 -11.63
N ALA A 4 26.95 -19.74 -12.58
CA ALA A 4 26.67 -19.08 -13.86
C ALA A 4 25.75 -17.87 -13.70
N ILE A 5 24.84 -17.91 -12.71
CA ILE A 5 23.94 -16.80 -12.42
C ILE A 5 24.75 -15.63 -11.86
N ASP A 6 25.68 -15.88 -10.94
CA ASP A 6 26.52 -14.84 -10.37
C ASP A 6 27.44 -14.19 -11.41
N VAL A 7 28.07 -14.99 -12.28
CA VAL A 7 28.91 -14.46 -13.37
C VAL A 7 28.11 -13.58 -14.33
N ALA A 8 26.91 -14.01 -14.73
CA ALA A 8 26.06 -13.24 -15.63
C ALA A 8 25.60 -11.91 -14.99
N VAL A 9 25.17 -11.95 -13.72
CA VAL A 9 24.73 -10.75 -13.00
C VAL A 9 25.89 -9.77 -12.82
N ASN A 10 27.08 -10.24 -12.44
CA ASN A 10 28.26 -9.37 -12.29
C ASN A 10 28.62 -8.69 -13.63
N LYS A 11 28.52 -9.40 -14.75
CA LYS A 11 28.82 -8.81 -16.06
C LYS A 11 27.81 -7.74 -16.47
N ILE A 12 26.53 -7.93 -16.14
CA ILE A 12 25.45 -6.97 -16.37
C ILE A 12 25.70 -5.69 -15.55
N GLU A 13 26.16 -5.81 -14.30
CA GLU A 13 26.51 -4.67 -13.44
C GLU A 13 27.75 -3.93 -13.95
N GLU A 14 28.81 -4.65 -14.35
CA GLU A 14 30.01 -4.05 -14.96
C GLU A 14 29.71 -3.21 -16.20
N LEU A 15 28.75 -3.67 -17.01
CA LEU A 15 28.31 -2.97 -18.22
C LEU A 15 27.38 -1.78 -17.92
N GLY A 16 26.93 -1.61 -16.67
CA GLY A 16 26.04 -0.51 -16.25
C GLY A 16 24.61 -0.61 -16.80
N ILE A 17 24.21 -1.78 -17.30
CA ILE A 17 22.90 -2.00 -17.94
C ILE A 17 21.87 -2.65 -17.01
N GLY A 18 22.22 -2.86 -15.74
CA GLY A 18 21.32 -3.40 -14.73
C GLY A 18 21.96 -3.44 -13.34
N ILE A 19 21.13 -3.75 -12.34
CA ILE A 19 21.55 -3.92 -10.94
C ILE A 19 20.95 -5.22 -10.38
N ARG A 20 21.68 -5.89 -9.50
CA ARG A 20 21.17 -7.05 -8.76
C ARG A 20 20.00 -6.62 -7.89
N LYS A 21 18.87 -7.33 -8.00
CA LYS A 21 17.67 -7.07 -7.22
C LYS A 21 17.13 -8.35 -6.60
N VAL A 22 16.96 -8.35 -5.29
CA VAL A 22 16.25 -9.41 -4.57
C VAL A 22 14.76 -9.07 -4.57
N ASN A 23 13.93 -10.03 -4.97
CA ASN A 23 12.47 -9.88 -4.96
C ASN A 23 11.86 -10.88 -3.96
N TYR A 24 10.85 -10.41 -3.23
CA TYR A 24 10.10 -11.23 -2.30
C TYR A 24 8.76 -11.60 -2.91
N LYS A 25 8.25 -12.79 -2.56
CA LYS A 25 6.86 -13.18 -2.90
C LYS A 25 5.82 -12.48 -2.02
N MET A 26 6.25 -11.85 -0.92
CA MET A 26 5.40 -11.07 -0.03
C MET A 26 4.76 -9.91 -0.78
N ARG A 27 3.50 -9.62 -0.44
CA ARG A 27 2.71 -8.52 -0.99
C ARG A 27 2.36 -7.56 0.12
N ASP A 28 2.14 -6.30 -0.26
CA ASP A 28 1.66 -5.30 0.68
C ASP A 28 0.29 -5.69 1.24
N ALA A 29 0.06 -5.36 2.50
CA ALA A 29 -1.20 -5.63 3.16
C ALA A 29 -2.27 -4.63 2.71
N ALA A 30 -3.24 -5.11 1.93
CA ALA A 30 -4.37 -4.30 1.50
C ALA A 30 -5.44 -4.25 2.60
N PHE A 31 -5.50 -3.13 3.34
CA PHE A 31 -6.47 -2.91 4.42
C PHE A 31 -7.78 -2.26 3.95
N SER A 32 -7.76 -1.54 2.82
CA SER A 32 -8.94 -0.85 2.30
C SER A 32 -10.10 -1.80 1.96
N ARG A 33 -11.32 -1.45 2.36
CA ARG A 33 -12.55 -2.20 2.02
C ARG A 33 -13.64 -1.22 1.57
N GLN A 34 -14.29 -1.51 0.45
CA GLN A 34 -15.46 -0.75 -0.03
C GLN A 34 -16.72 -1.28 0.67
N ARG A 35 -16.81 -1.03 1.98
CA ARG A 35 -17.92 -1.43 2.84
C ARG A 35 -18.23 -0.29 3.80
N TYR A 36 -19.51 -0.10 4.07
CA TYR A 36 -19.93 0.86 5.10
C TYR A 36 -19.56 0.38 6.51
N TRP A 37 -19.80 -0.91 6.82
CA TRP A 37 -19.57 -1.45 8.16
C TRP A 37 -18.10 -1.81 8.38
N GLY A 38 -17.29 -0.81 8.72
CA GLY A 38 -15.88 -0.93 9.03
C GLY A 38 -15.33 0.36 9.64
N GLU A 39 -14.10 0.35 10.12
CA GLU A 39 -13.46 1.56 10.65
C GLU A 39 -13.21 2.58 9.52
N PRO A 40 -13.65 3.85 9.68
CA PRO A 40 -13.31 4.90 8.73
C PRO A 40 -11.80 5.16 8.68
N PHE A 41 -11.24 5.33 7.47
CA PHE A 41 -9.85 5.76 7.35
C PHE A 41 -9.69 7.20 7.84
N PRO A 42 -8.75 7.49 8.76
CA PRO A 42 -8.55 8.82 9.31
C PRO A 42 -7.74 9.71 8.35
N ILE A 43 -8.23 9.87 7.12
CA ILE A 43 -7.61 10.67 6.05
C ILE A 43 -8.61 11.72 5.57
N LYS A 44 -8.18 12.99 5.59
CA LYS A 44 -8.87 14.13 5.00
C LYS A 44 -8.27 14.45 3.64
N TRP A 45 -9.12 14.74 2.66
CA TRP A 45 -8.70 15.18 1.34
C TRP A 45 -8.86 16.70 1.23
N ILE A 46 -7.76 17.41 0.97
CA ILE A 46 -7.73 18.86 0.76
C ILE A 46 -7.10 19.08 -0.61
N ASP A 47 -7.84 19.67 -1.55
CA ASP A 47 -7.38 19.91 -2.93
C ASP A 47 -6.80 18.68 -3.65
N GLY A 48 -7.34 17.49 -3.34
CA GLY A 48 -6.87 16.22 -3.92
C GLY A 48 -5.63 15.62 -3.24
N ILE A 49 -5.13 16.24 -2.17
CA ILE A 49 -4.02 15.73 -1.36
C ILE A 49 -4.56 15.05 -0.11
N ALA A 50 -4.05 13.86 0.19
CA ALA A 50 -4.38 13.09 1.39
C ALA A 50 -3.59 13.61 2.59
N HIS A 51 -4.29 14.02 3.65
CA HIS A 51 -3.73 14.43 4.93
C HIS A 51 -4.26 13.53 6.04
N PRO A 52 -3.42 13.01 6.95
CA PRO A 52 -3.91 12.33 8.15
C PRO A 52 -4.70 13.31 9.03
N LEU A 53 -5.73 12.81 9.70
CA LEU A 53 -6.39 13.55 10.78
C LEU A 53 -5.42 13.73 11.96
N ASP A 54 -5.61 14.81 12.72
CA ASP A 54 -4.87 15.00 13.96
C ASP A 54 -5.33 13.99 15.01
N GLU A 55 -4.44 13.58 15.92
CA GLU A 55 -4.78 12.63 16.99
C GLU A 55 -5.90 13.15 17.89
N SER A 56 -6.01 14.48 18.07
CA SER A 56 -7.07 15.12 18.84
C SER A 56 -8.46 15.03 18.18
N GLU A 57 -8.52 14.75 16.87
CA GLU A 57 -9.76 14.57 16.12
C GLU A 57 -10.24 13.11 16.09
N LEU A 58 -9.46 12.19 16.68
CA LEU A 58 -9.84 10.78 16.79
C LEU A 58 -10.72 10.55 18.04
N PRO A 59 -11.65 9.58 18.01
CA PRO A 59 -11.91 8.64 16.92
C PRO A 59 -12.80 9.21 15.82
N LEU A 60 -12.49 8.87 14.56
CA LEU A 60 -13.40 9.12 13.44
C LEU A 60 -14.55 8.11 13.47
N THR A 61 -15.72 8.55 13.93
CA THR A 61 -16.90 7.69 14.04
C THR A 61 -17.61 7.49 12.70
N LEU A 62 -18.22 6.32 12.50
CA LEU A 62 -19.05 6.05 11.32
C LEU A 62 -20.23 7.04 11.24
N PRO A 63 -20.52 7.59 10.04
CA PRO A 63 -21.65 8.50 9.86
C PRO A 63 -22.96 7.73 10.06
N HIS A 64 -23.95 8.29 10.76
CA HIS A 64 -25.22 7.60 10.99
C HIS A 64 -25.96 7.30 9.67
N VAL A 65 -26.54 6.10 9.56
CA VAL A 65 -27.35 5.69 8.40
C VAL A 65 -28.61 4.98 8.90
N ASP A 66 -29.77 5.46 8.47
CA ASP A 66 -31.09 4.97 8.92
C ASP A 66 -31.42 3.53 8.45
N LYS A 67 -30.92 3.13 7.27
CA LYS A 67 -31.14 1.80 6.69
C LYS A 67 -29.92 1.28 5.94
N TYR A 68 -29.49 0.08 6.32
CA TYR A 68 -28.53 -0.73 5.56
C TYR A 68 -29.30 -1.72 4.68
N GLY A 69 -29.72 -1.27 3.50
CA GLY A 69 -30.30 -2.17 2.50
C GLY A 69 -29.21 -2.79 1.64
N PRO A 70 -29.34 -4.06 1.20
CA PRO A 70 -28.68 -4.48 -0.03
C PRO A 70 -29.20 -3.59 -1.17
N GLY A 71 -28.29 -3.05 -1.99
CA GLY A 71 -28.66 -2.54 -3.30
C GLY A 71 -29.14 -3.66 -4.20
#